data_AF-B5IJF7-F1
#
_entry.id   AF-B5IJF7-F1
#
_cell.length_a   1.000
_cell.length_b   1.000
_cell.length_c   1.000
_cell.angle_alpha   90.00
_cell.angle_beta   90.00
_cell.angle_gamma   90.00
#
_symmetry.space_group_name_H-M   'P 1'
#
loop_
_entity.id
_entity.type
_entity.pdbx_description
1 polymer ?
#
loop_
_entity_poly.entity_id
_entity_poly.type
_entity_poly.pdbx_seq_one_letter_code
_entity_poly.pdbx_strand_id
1 'polypeptide(L)'
;MLTKRFAANRIDRELASLLHRAEEQLLAACRGRHIPSCVLQPTLIYGRVGERADRNLSRLLQLMRRLPLLPLPAQTGLRQPIHATQLAAVALALSRQLAKGAAPLPASRIALGGDQELSYAAMLQALQQALPQEDPARRCRLVPLPNRLFTLLAVPLLLGSPRAFEAVLRMAADLAGFTPCHALLGTEPQPFPVLPLG
;
A
#
# COMPACT_ATOMS: atom_id res chain seq x y z
N MET A 1 -0.36 12.69 -6.27
CA MET A 1 -1.57 12.92 -5.46
C MET A 1 -2.75 12.10 -6.02
N LEU A 2 -2.67 10.76 -5.96
CA LEU A 2 -3.73 9.88 -6.50
C LEU A 2 -4.28 8.85 -5.49
N THR A 3 -3.56 8.50 -4.41
CA THR A 3 -4.04 7.50 -3.41
C THR A 3 -5.05 8.03 -2.37
N LYS A 4 -5.24 9.35 -2.26
CA LYS A 4 -6.07 9.96 -1.18
C LYS A 4 -7.36 10.64 -1.65
N ARG A 5 -7.74 10.48 -2.93
CA ARG A 5 -9.01 11.03 -3.48
C ARG A 5 -10.29 10.39 -2.93
N PHE A 6 -10.19 9.36 -2.06
CA PHE A 6 -11.34 8.62 -1.52
C PHE A 6 -11.48 8.68 0.01
N ALA A 7 -10.94 9.71 0.65
CA ALA A 7 -11.24 9.95 2.07
C ALA A 7 -12.71 10.44 2.21
N ALA A 8 -13.61 9.56 2.65
CA ALA A 8 -15.01 9.91 2.93
C ALA A 8 -15.22 10.38 4.38
N ASN A 9 -14.28 10.08 5.29
CA ASN A 9 -14.32 10.58 6.65
C ASN A 9 -13.76 12.02 6.70
N ARG A 10 -14.44 12.91 7.42
CA ARG A 10 -13.97 14.29 7.63
C ARG A 10 -12.52 14.29 8.15
N ILE A 11 -12.20 13.38 9.07
CA ILE A 11 -10.86 13.25 9.66
C ILE A 11 -9.83 12.78 8.62
N ASP A 12 -10.16 11.79 7.78
CA ASP A 12 -9.25 11.32 6.73
C ASP A 12 -9.04 12.37 5.64
N ARG A 13 -10.08 13.17 5.31
CA ARG A 13 -9.97 14.30 4.39
C ARG A 13 -9.14 15.42 4.97
N GLU A 14 -9.36 15.74 6.23
CA GLU A 14 -8.60 16.75 6.95
C GLU A 14 -7.13 16.33 7.04
N LEU A 15 -6.84 15.08 7.38
CA LEU A 15 -5.49 14.52 7.38
C LEU A 15 -4.86 14.54 5.98
N ALA A 16 -5.61 14.12 4.95
CA ALA A 16 -5.13 14.16 3.56
C ALA A 16 -4.82 15.59 3.11
N SER A 17 -5.67 16.54 3.47
CA SER A 17 -5.50 17.96 3.16
C SER A 17 -4.32 18.56 3.91
N LEU A 18 -4.17 18.22 5.20
CA LEU A 18 -3.04 18.63 6.03
C LEU A 18 -1.72 18.11 5.46
N LEU A 19 -1.65 16.82 5.12
CA LEU A 19 -0.46 16.23 4.52
C LEU A 19 -0.15 16.86 3.17
N HIS A 20 -1.16 17.11 2.33
CA HIS A 20 -0.95 17.79 1.06
C HIS A 20 -0.44 19.22 1.24
N ARG A 21 -0.99 19.98 2.19
CA ARG A 21 -0.50 21.32 2.54
C ARG A 21 0.94 21.29 3.06
N ALA A 22 1.27 20.33 3.92
CA ALA A 22 2.64 20.16 4.43
C ALA A 22 3.62 19.81 3.30
N GLU A 23 3.23 18.94 2.37
CA GLU A 23 4.04 18.64 1.16
C GLU A 23 4.22 19.87 0.27
N GLU A 24 3.17 20.66 0.03
CA GLU A 24 3.26 21.91 -0.74
C GLU A 24 4.19 22.93 -0.07
N GLN A 25 4.06 23.12 1.24
CA GLN A 25 4.93 24.01 2.03
C GLN A 25 6.39 23.56 1.97
N LEU A 26 6.64 22.26 2.11
CA LEU A 26 7.99 21.68 2.00
C LEU A 26 8.59 21.95 0.62
N LEU A 27 7.86 21.64 -0.45
CA LEU A 27 8.33 21.85 -1.82
C LEU A 27 8.51 23.33 -2.16
N ALA A 28 7.63 24.22 -1.66
CA ALA A 28 7.80 25.66 -1.81
C ALA A 28 9.07 26.18 -1.08
N ALA A 29 9.31 25.72 0.16
CA ALA A 29 10.47 26.11 0.94
C ALA A 29 11.79 25.63 0.32
N CYS A 30 11.80 24.44 -0.28
CA CYS A 30 12.94 23.92 -1.05
C CYS A 30 13.18 24.73 -2.33
N ARG A 31 12.12 25.00 -3.11
CA ARG A 31 12.21 25.83 -4.34
C ARG A 31 12.77 27.21 -4.07
N GLY A 32 12.29 27.89 -3.02
CA GLY A 32 12.79 29.22 -2.63
C GLY A 32 14.25 29.24 -2.18
N ARG A 33 14.84 28.08 -1.84
CA ARG A 33 16.25 27.94 -1.46
C ARG A 33 17.10 27.30 -2.56
N HIS A 34 16.53 27.07 -3.75
CA HIS A 34 17.18 26.32 -4.84
C HIS A 34 17.67 24.93 -4.41
N ILE A 35 17.02 24.32 -3.42
CA ILE A 35 17.33 22.96 -2.97
C ILE A 35 16.48 21.99 -3.80
N PRO A 36 17.10 21.06 -4.56
CA PRO A 36 16.35 20.09 -5.31
C PRO A 36 15.68 19.09 -4.34
N SER A 37 14.41 18.81 -4.55
CA SER A 37 13.64 17.95 -3.65
C SER A 37 12.55 17.16 -4.37
N CYS A 38 12.22 16.00 -3.80
CA CYS A 38 11.18 15.11 -4.29
C CYS A 38 10.42 14.51 -3.11
N VAL A 39 9.09 14.45 -3.21
CA VAL A 39 8.22 13.74 -2.27
C VAL A 39 7.80 12.40 -2.85
N LEU A 40 8.12 11.31 -2.15
CA LEU A 40 7.63 9.97 -2.48
C LEU A 40 6.27 9.74 -1.84
N GLN A 41 5.30 9.32 -2.66
CA GLN A 41 3.94 8.95 -2.23
C GLN A 41 3.74 7.45 -2.47
N PRO A 42 4.23 6.60 -1.54
CA PRO A 42 4.13 5.16 -1.70
C PRO A 42 2.69 4.66 -1.57
N THR A 43 2.44 3.50 -2.16
CA THR A 43 1.24 2.68 -1.96
C THR A 43 1.29 1.94 -0.62
N LEU A 44 0.58 0.81 -0.52
CA LEU A 44 0.63 -0.08 0.63
C LEU A 44 2.07 -0.58 0.85
N ILE A 45 2.73 -0.04 1.88
CA ILE A 45 4.06 -0.50 2.30
C ILE A 45 3.92 -1.78 3.12
N TYR A 46 4.71 -2.79 2.80
CA TYR A 46 4.76 -4.05 3.55
C TYR A 46 6.19 -4.53 3.83
N GLY A 47 6.30 -5.53 4.70
CA GLY A 47 7.56 -6.18 5.06
C GLY A 47 8.05 -5.82 6.45
N ARG A 48 9.13 -6.50 6.87
CA ARG A 48 9.79 -6.27 8.16
C ARG A 48 11.18 -5.70 7.97
N VAL A 49 11.48 -4.63 8.70
CA VAL A 49 12.79 -3.99 8.76
C VAL A 49 13.20 -3.86 10.21
N GLY A 50 14.18 -4.67 10.63
CA GLY A 50 14.58 -4.79 12.04
C GLY A 50 13.43 -5.28 12.91
N GLU A 51 13.11 -4.51 13.96
CA GLU A 51 11.99 -4.78 14.88
C GLU A 51 10.64 -4.27 14.37
N ARG A 52 10.62 -3.50 13.28
CA ARG A 52 9.39 -2.88 12.75
C ARG A 52 8.83 -3.74 11.62
N ALA A 53 7.64 -4.28 11.83
CA ALA A 53 6.85 -4.95 10.80
C ALA A 53 5.70 -4.06 10.34
N ASP A 54 5.27 -4.26 9.10
CA ASP A 54 4.05 -3.63 8.62
C ASP A 54 2.85 -4.02 9.49
N ARG A 55 1.93 -3.09 9.71
CA ARG A 55 0.74 -3.36 10.54
C ARG A 55 -0.43 -3.89 9.72
N ASN A 56 -0.46 -3.64 8.42
CA ASN A 56 -1.65 -3.90 7.61
C ASN A 56 -1.70 -5.36 7.15
N LEU A 57 -0.66 -5.82 6.45
CA LEU A 57 -0.57 -7.22 6.03
C LEU A 57 -0.35 -8.12 7.25
N SER A 58 0.45 -7.73 8.24
CA SER A 58 0.60 -8.53 9.47
C SER A 58 -0.73 -8.77 10.19
N ARG A 59 -1.63 -7.77 10.27
CA ARG A 59 -2.97 -7.97 10.87
C ARG A 59 -3.84 -8.89 10.03
N LEU A 60 -3.80 -8.77 8.70
CA LEU A 60 -4.53 -9.68 7.81
C LEU A 60 -4.02 -11.12 7.95
N LEU A 61 -2.71 -11.32 8.00
CA LEU A 61 -2.10 -12.63 8.25
C LEU A 61 -2.50 -13.19 9.62
N GLN A 62 -2.48 -12.36 10.68
CA GLN A 62 -2.96 -12.78 12.00
C GLN A 62 -4.44 -13.17 11.98
N LEU A 63 -5.28 -12.46 11.23
CA LEU A 63 -6.69 -12.80 11.06
C LEU A 63 -6.84 -14.15 10.35
N MET A 64 -6.06 -14.39 9.29
CA MET A 64 -6.03 -15.66 8.57
C MET A 64 -5.52 -16.82 9.41
N ARG A 65 -4.63 -16.57 10.38
CA ARG A 65 -4.20 -17.60 11.35
C ARG A 65 -5.30 -17.99 12.33
N ARG A 66 -6.20 -17.05 12.66
CA ARG A 66 -7.28 -17.24 13.64
C ARG A 66 -8.57 -17.78 13.01
N LEU A 67 -8.85 -17.41 11.76
CA LEU A 67 -10.09 -17.77 11.08
C LEU A 67 -9.83 -18.84 10.01
N PRO A 68 -10.55 -19.97 10.03
CA PRO A 68 -10.41 -21.00 8.99
C PRO A 68 -10.97 -20.55 7.63
N LEU A 69 -11.90 -19.59 7.63
CA LEU A 69 -12.52 -19.01 6.44
C LEU A 69 -12.45 -17.49 6.53
N LEU A 70 -11.94 -16.84 5.48
CA LEU A 70 -11.92 -15.40 5.35
C LEU A 70 -12.86 -14.96 4.21
N PRO A 71 -14.01 -14.36 4.51
CA PRO A 71 -14.89 -13.83 3.47
C PRO A 71 -14.23 -12.60 2.82
N LEU A 72 -14.27 -12.55 1.48
CA LEU A 72 -13.78 -11.43 0.69
C LEU A 72 -14.84 -11.02 -0.33
N PRO A 73 -14.91 -9.74 -0.73
CA PRO A 73 -15.75 -9.36 -1.86
C PRO A 73 -15.21 -9.99 -3.14
N ALA A 74 -16.10 -10.54 -3.97
CA ALA A 74 -15.75 -11.20 -5.22
C ALA A 74 -15.10 -10.24 -6.22
N GLN A 75 -15.55 -8.98 -6.25
CA GLN A 75 -14.93 -7.91 -7.03
C GLN A 75 -14.22 -6.95 -6.08
N THR A 76 -12.90 -6.87 -6.22
CA THR A 76 -12.04 -5.98 -5.43
C THR A 76 -11.29 -5.06 -6.38
N GLY A 77 -10.92 -3.88 -5.88
CA GLY A 77 -10.03 -3.01 -6.61
C GLY A 77 -8.59 -3.53 -6.58
N LEU A 78 -7.79 -3.10 -7.55
CA LEU A 78 -6.38 -3.45 -7.65
C LEU A 78 -5.55 -2.83 -6.52
N ARG A 79 -4.45 -3.49 -6.19
CA ARG A 79 -3.47 -3.12 -5.17
C ARG A 79 -2.09 -3.24 -5.77
N GLN A 80 -1.22 -2.30 -5.47
CA GLN A 80 0.17 -2.32 -5.95
C GLN A 80 1.14 -2.22 -4.76
N PRO A 81 1.23 -3.26 -3.91
CA PRO A 81 2.00 -3.22 -2.66
C PRO A 81 3.50 -3.06 -2.91
N ILE A 82 4.17 -2.21 -2.13
CA ILE A 82 5.62 -1.98 -2.22
C ILE A 82 6.33 -2.48 -0.97
N HIS A 83 7.42 -3.23 -1.13
CA HIS A 83 8.21 -3.68 0.01
C HIS A 83 9.03 -2.51 0.58
N ALA A 84 9.19 -2.47 1.90
CA ALA A 84 9.95 -1.41 2.58
C ALA A 84 11.39 -1.26 2.06
N THR A 85 12.06 -2.36 1.70
CA THR A 85 13.41 -2.32 1.12
C THR A 85 13.43 -1.74 -0.29
N GLN A 86 12.42 -2.02 -1.11
CA GLN A 86 12.30 -1.43 -2.45
C GLN A 86 12.07 0.08 -2.36
N LEU A 87 11.19 0.52 -1.45
CA LEU A 87 10.98 1.93 -1.18
C LEU A 87 12.26 2.63 -0.71
N ALA A 88 13.03 1.99 0.18
CA ALA A 88 14.30 2.51 0.64
C ALA A 88 15.34 2.58 -0.49
N ALA A 89 15.41 1.56 -1.36
CA ALA A 89 16.29 1.55 -2.51
C ALA A 89 15.99 2.71 -3.47
N VAL A 90 14.71 2.97 -3.77
CA VAL A 90 14.28 4.10 -4.61
C VAL A 90 14.68 5.43 -3.96
N ALA A 91 14.41 5.60 -2.67
CA ALA A 91 14.77 6.82 -1.95
C ALA A 91 16.29 7.07 -1.97
N LEU A 92 17.10 6.03 -1.79
CA LEU A 92 18.56 6.10 -1.85
C LEU A 92 19.07 6.41 -3.26
N ALA A 93 18.49 5.79 -4.29
CA ALA A 93 18.85 6.04 -5.69
C ALA A 93 18.59 7.49 -6.07
N LEU A 94 17.40 8.01 -5.76
CA LEU A 94 17.03 9.41 -6.04
C LEU A 94 17.89 10.39 -5.23
N SER A 95 18.17 10.09 -3.95
CA SER A 95 19.08 10.89 -3.12
C SER A 95 20.48 10.98 -3.72
N ARG A 96 21.03 9.86 -4.22
CA ARG A 96 22.34 9.83 -4.88
C ARG A 96 22.34 10.61 -6.20
N GLN A 97 21.26 10.54 -6.99
CA GLN A 97 21.12 11.33 -8.21
C GLN A 97 21.13 12.84 -7.90
N LEU A 98 20.36 13.24 -6.88
CA LEU A 98 20.33 14.63 -6.39
C LEU A 98 21.70 15.12 -5.93
N ALA A 99 22.41 14.31 -5.14
CA ALA A 99 23.74 14.67 -4.64
C ALA A 99 24.79 14.82 -5.75
N LYS A 100 24.66 14.05 -6.83
CA LYS A 100 25.58 14.11 -7.98
C LYS A 100 25.26 15.26 -8.96
N GLY A 101 24.19 16.02 -8.74
CA GLY A 101 23.69 16.98 -9.73
C GLY A 101 23.31 16.32 -11.06
N ALA A 102 23.03 15.00 -11.04
CA ALA A 102 22.59 14.27 -12.20
C ALA A 102 21.19 14.73 -12.62
N ALA A 103 20.76 14.27 -13.81
CA ALA A 103 19.52 14.62 -14.51
C ALA A 103 18.34 15.03 -13.61
N PRO A 104 17.51 16.00 -14.05
CA PRO A 104 16.37 16.48 -13.26
C PRO A 104 15.47 15.33 -12.81
N LEU A 105 15.01 15.41 -11.56
CA LEU A 105 14.01 14.48 -11.02
C LEU A 105 12.79 14.43 -11.95
N PRO A 106 12.18 13.26 -12.15
CA PRO A 106 11.06 13.11 -13.09
C PRO A 106 9.83 13.93 -12.67
N ALA A 107 9.66 14.17 -11.37
CA ALA A 107 8.63 15.04 -10.82
C ALA A 107 8.99 15.47 -9.39
N SER A 108 8.38 16.56 -8.90
CA SER A 108 8.46 16.96 -7.49
C SER A 108 7.69 16.04 -6.56
N ARG A 109 6.75 15.26 -7.10
CA ARG A 109 5.96 14.25 -6.40
C ARG A 109 5.89 12.98 -7.23
N ILE A 110 6.34 11.87 -6.66
CA ILE A 110 6.34 10.57 -7.34
C ILE A 110 5.39 9.66 -6.59
N ALA A 111 4.29 9.29 -7.24
CA ALA A 111 3.40 8.26 -6.72
C ALA A 111 4.00 6.90 -7.08
N LEU A 112 4.41 6.15 -6.05
CA LEU A 112 5.31 5.02 -6.13
C LEU A 112 4.60 3.74 -5.69
N GLY A 113 4.60 2.73 -6.55
CA GLY A 113 4.07 1.41 -6.27
C GLY A 113 5.15 0.34 -6.33
N GLY A 114 4.79 -0.87 -5.88
CA GLY A 114 5.59 -2.06 -6.18
C GLY A 114 5.51 -2.43 -7.66
N ASP A 115 6.21 -3.49 -8.03
CA ASP A 115 6.35 -3.91 -9.42
C ASP A 115 5.15 -4.71 -9.96
N GLN A 116 4.21 -5.11 -9.09
CA GLN A 116 3.03 -5.88 -9.47
C GLN A 116 1.74 -5.23 -9.01
N GLU A 117 0.76 -5.23 -9.91
CA GLU A 117 -0.63 -4.91 -9.61
C GLU A 117 -1.42 -6.21 -9.41
N LEU A 118 -2.14 -6.30 -8.29
CA LEU A 118 -2.79 -7.51 -7.85
C LEU A 118 -4.23 -7.20 -7.43
N SER A 119 -5.14 -8.12 -7.69
CA SER A 119 -6.42 -8.12 -6.97
C SER A 119 -6.18 -8.42 -5.48
N TYR A 120 -7.14 -8.04 -4.63
CA TYR A 120 -7.00 -8.30 -3.20
C TYR A 120 -6.88 -9.80 -2.89
N ALA A 121 -7.63 -10.63 -3.62
CA ALA A 121 -7.55 -12.09 -3.49
C ALA A 121 -6.20 -12.63 -3.94
N ALA A 122 -5.67 -12.19 -5.09
CA ALA A 122 -4.36 -12.61 -5.59
C ALA A 122 -3.24 -12.22 -4.62
N MET A 123 -3.31 -11.01 -4.04
CA MET A 123 -2.37 -10.56 -3.01
C MET A 123 -2.38 -11.49 -1.79
N LEU A 124 -3.56 -11.83 -1.26
CA LEU A 124 -3.65 -12.74 -0.12
C LEU A 124 -3.18 -14.16 -0.45
N GLN A 125 -3.48 -14.67 -1.64
CA GLN A 125 -3.00 -15.99 -2.09
C GLN A 125 -1.48 -16.03 -2.22
N ALA A 126 -0.87 -15.00 -2.82
CA ALA A 126 0.57 -14.89 -2.94
C ALA A 126 1.24 -14.83 -1.54
N LEU A 127 0.64 -14.11 -0.58
CA LEU A 127 1.09 -14.14 0.81
C LEU A 127 1.02 -15.54 1.42
N GLN A 128 -0.08 -16.27 1.24
CA GLN A 128 -0.21 -17.66 1.74
C GLN A 128 0.85 -18.59 1.15
N GLN A 129 1.15 -18.45 -0.15
CA GLN A 129 2.13 -19.29 -0.82
C GLN A 129 3.55 -19.04 -0.31
N ALA A 130 3.85 -17.81 0.07
CA ALA A 130 5.15 -17.38 0.57
C ALA A 130 5.38 -17.64 2.07
N LEU A 131 4.35 -18.03 2.83
CA LEU A 131 4.49 -18.42 4.23
C LEU A 131 5.06 -19.84 4.41
N PRO A 132 5.71 -20.14 5.56
CA PRO A 132 6.15 -21.49 5.90
C PRO A 132 5.00 -22.50 5.85
N GLN A 133 5.31 -23.76 5.49
CA GLN A 133 4.26 -24.77 5.25
C GLN A 133 3.38 -25.03 6.48
N GLU A 134 3.94 -24.85 7.67
CA GLU A 134 3.29 -25.07 8.96
C GLU A 134 2.41 -23.90 9.41
N ASP A 135 2.49 -22.73 8.76
CA ASP A 135 1.75 -21.54 9.17
C ASP A 135 0.23 -21.76 9.00
N PRO A 136 -0.59 -21.59 10.06
CA PRO A 136 -2.04 -21.73 9.99
C PRO A 136 -2.70 -20.83 8.93
N ALA A 137 -2.13 -19.67 8.62
CA ALA A 137 -2.66 -18.78 7.58
C ALA A 137 -2.72 -19.45 6.19
N ARG A 138 -1.86 -20.43 5.89
CA ARG A 138 -1.93 -21.18 4.63
C ARG A 138 -3.20 -22.02 4.50
N ARG A 139 -3.80 -22.41 5.62
CA ARG A 139 -5.01 -23.24 5.67
C ARG A 139 -6.29 -22.41 5.63
N CYS A 140 -6.19 -21.10 5.81
CA CYS A 140 -7.31 -20.19 5.71
C CYS A 140 -7.88 -20.21 4.28
N ARG A 141 -9.17 -20.52 4.12
CA ARG A 141 -9.81 -20.47 2.80
C ARG A 141 -10.36 -19.08 2.55
N LEU A 142 -9.94 -18.49 1.44
CA LEU A 142 -10.48 -17.22 0.96
C LEU A 142 -11.82 -17.52 0.26
N VAL A 143 -12.92 -17.02 0.82
CA VAL A 143 -14.27 -17.27 0.29
C VAL A 143 -14.76 -16.01 -0.43
N PRO A 144 -14.80 -16.01 -1.78
CA PRO A 144 -15.37 -14.89 -2.52
C PRO A 144 -16.89 -14.84 -2.30
N LEU A 145 -17.39 -13.70 -1.87
CA LEU A 145 -18.81 -13.43 -1.68
C LEU A 145 -19.26 -12.34 -2.66
N PRO A 146 -20.50 -12.42 -3.20
CA PRO A 146 -21.08 -11.31 -3.94
C PRO A 146 -20.97 -10.02 -3.12
N ASN A 147 -20.53 -8.92 -3.74
CA ASN A 147 -20.20 -7.68 -3.03
C ASN A 147 -21.36 -7.19 -2.14
N ARG A 148 -22.62 -7.33 -2.59
CA ARG A 148 -23.81 -6.99 -1.80
C ARG A 148 -23.91 -7.79 -0.51
N LEU A 149 -23.67 -9.10 -0.57
CA LEU A 149 -23.70 -9.97 0.60
C LEU A 149 -22.55 -9.65 1.56
N PHE A 150 -21.35 -9.39 1.02
CA PHE A 150 -20.21 -8.97 1.83
C PHE A 150 -20.48 -7.65 2.57
N THR A 151 -21.06 -6.66 1.89
CA THR A 151 -21.46 -5.40 2.52
C THR A 151 -22.54 -5.61 3.58
N LEU A 152 -23.53 -6.47 3.35
CA LEU A 152 -24.56 -6.82 4.33
C LEU A 152 -23.96 -7.46 5.59
N LEU A 153 -23.01 -8.39 5.44
CA LEU A 153 -22.28 -8.99 6.56
C LEU A 153 -21.44 -7.97 7.34
N ALA A 154 -21.01 -6.89 6.68
CA ALA A 154 -20.28 -5.81 7.33
C ALA A 154 -21.20 -4.79 8.03
N VAL A 155 -22.52 -4.77 7.79
CA VAL A 155 -23.47 -3.80 8.39
C VAL A 155 -23.39 -3.73 9.93
N PRO A 156 -23.26 -4.84 10.69
CA PRO A 156 -23.10 -4.77 12.14
C PRO A 156 -21.88 -3.95 12.59
N LEU A 157 -20.86 -3.80 11.74
CA LEU A 157 -19.71 -2.93 12.01
C LEU A 157 -20.11 -1.45 12.09
N LEU A 158 -21.22 -1.02 11.48
CA LEU A 158 -21.71 0.36 11.62
C LEU A 158 -22.07 0.71 13.07
N LEU A 159 -22.54 -0.28 13.85
CA LEU A 159 -22.95 -0.08 15.24
C LEU A 159 -21.76 -0.01 16.20
N GLY A 160 -20.64 -0.68 15.88
CA GLY A 160 -19.46 -0.72 16.74
C GLY A 160 -18.26 0.12 16.26
N SER A 161 -18.03 0.19 14.95
CA SER A 161 -16.91 0.90 14.33
C SER A 161 -17.26 1.33 12.90
N PRO A 162 -17.91 2.50 12.72
CA PRO A 162 -18.21 3.04 11.39
C PRO A 162 -16.96 3.19 10.50
N ARG A 163 -15.77 3.36 11.11
CA ARG A 163 -14.48 3.36 10.40
C ARG A 163 -14.16 2.01 9.74
N ALA A 164 -14.47 0.90 10.41
CA ALA A 164 -14.24 -0.44 9.87
C ALA A 164 -15.17 -0.74 8.68
N PHE A 165 -16.42 -0.29 8.76
CA PHE A 165 -17.38 -0.41 7.66
C PHE A 165 -16.94 0.38 6.42
N GLU A 166 -16.47 1.63 6.59
CA GLU A 166 -15.92 2.41 5.48
C GLU A 166 -14.67 1.76 4.87
N ALA A 167 -13.79 1.20 5.69
CA ALA A 167 -12.62 0.47 5.20
C ALA A 167 -13.01 -0.73 4.31
N VAL A 168 -14.08 -1.44 4.67
CA VAL A 168 -14.67 -2.53 3.88
C VAL A 168 -15.18 -2.00 2.53
N LEU A 169 -15.90 -0.88 2.50
CA LEU A 169 -16.38 -0.28 1.24
C LEU A 169 -15.22 0.15 0.33
N ARG A 170 -14.08 0.55 0.90
CA ARG A 170 -12.86 0.92 0.15
C ARG A 170 -12.11 -0.27 -0.46
N MET A 171 -12.48 -1.50 -0.12
CA MET A 171 -11.88 -2.69 -0.75
C MET A 171 -12.17 -2.76 -2.25
N ALA A 172 -13.24 -2.11 -2.72
CA ALA A 172 -13.61 -2.06 -4.13
C ALA A 172 -12.87 -0.98 -4.95
N ALA A 173 -12.25 0.02 -4.31
CA ALA A 173 -11.57 1.10 -5.02
C ALA A 173 -10.20 0.65 -5.53
N ASP A 174 -9.85 0.99 -6.77
CA ASP A 174 -8.52 0.74 -7.32
C ASP A 174 -7.45 1.61 -6.66
N LEU A 175 -6.40 0.95 -6.16
CA LEU A 175 -5.19 1.56 -5.59
C LEU A 175 -3.96 0.97 -6.29
N ALA A 176 -3.95 1.08 -7.62
CA ALA A 176 -2.87 0.69 -8.52
C ALA A 176 -2.66 1.78 -9.60
N GLY A 177 -1.80 1.54 -10.59
CA GLY A 177 -1.43 2.52 -11.63
C GLY A 177 -0.34 3.51 -11.20
N PHE A 178 0.43 3.17 -10.16
CA PHE A 178 1.54 3.97 -9.68
C PHE A 178 2.84 3.62 -10.38
N THR A 179 3.80 4.55 -10.36
CA THR A 179 5.12 4.34 -10.95
C THR A 179 5.75 3.11 -10.28
N PRO A 180 6.07 2.03 -11.01
CA PRO A 180 6.65 0.85 -10.41
C PRO A 180 8.09 1.12 -9.99
N CYS A 181 8.53 0.52 -8.89
CA CYS A 181 9.85 0.82 -8.32
C CYS A 181 11.01 0.42 -9.24
N HIS A 182 10.90 -0.67 -10.00
CA HIS A 182 11.95 -1.11 -10.91
C HIS A 182 12.27 -0.09 -12.00
N ALA A 183 11.26 0.65 -12.49
CA ALA A 183 11.44 1.67 -13.52
C ALA A 183 12.27 2.87 -13.01
N LEU A 184 12.15 3.21 -11.72
CA LEU A 184 12.97 4.26 -11.10
C LEU A 184 14.38 3.77 -10.74
N LEU A 185 14.53 2.47 -10.49
CA LEU A 185 15.81 1.84 -10.15
C LEU A 185 16.62 1.42 -11.39
N GLY A 186 15.97 1.30 -12.55
CA GLY A 186 16.57 0.70 -13.75
C GLY A 186 16.87 -0.78 -13.57
N THR A 187 16.07 -1.48 -12.78
CA THR A 187 16.21 -2.92 -12.49
C THR A 187 15.09 -3.72 -13.14
N GLU A 188 15.20 -5.04 -13.13
CA GLU A 188 14.11 -5.93 -13.51
C GLU A 188 12.96 -5.89 -12.48
N PRO A 189 11.70 -6.06 -12.92
CA PRO A 189 10.54 -6.14 -12.02
C PRO A 189 10.67 -7.30 -11.03
N GLN A 190 10.41 -7.07 -9.74
CA GLN A 190 10.41 -8.12 -8.74
C GLN A 190 9.00 -8.68 -8.48
N PRO A 191 8.86 -10.00 -8.26
CA PRO A 191 7.56 -10.58 -7.96
C PRO A 191 7.09 -10.23 -6.55
N PHE A 192 5.77 -10.17 -6.37
CA PHE A 192 5.17 -10.08 -5.05
C PHE A 192 4.91 -11.50 -4.49
N PRO A 193 5.18 -11.74 -3.19
CA PRO A 193 5.83 -10.85 -2.24
C PRO A 193 7.36 -10.93 -2.28
N VAL A 194 8.02 -9.84 -1.90
CA VAL A 194 9.45 -9.83 -1.60
C VAL A 194 9.68 -10.45 -0.23
N LEU A 195 10.60 -11.41 -0.15
CA LEU A 195 10.96 -12.11 1.10
C LEU A 195 12.10 -11.39 1.84
N PRO A 196 12.16 -11.47 3.18
CA PRO A 196 11.22 -12.16 4.07
C PRO A 196 9.94 -11.34 4.35
N LEU A 197 8.81 -12.05 4.49
CA LEU A 197 7.49 -11.45 4.74
C LEU A 197 7.32 -10.82 6.13
N GLY A 198 8.18 -11.14 7.08
CA GLY A 198 8.08 -10.72 8.49
C GLY A 198 8.13 -11.90 9.43
#